data_AF-R7BQ00-F1
#
_entry.id   AF-R7BQ00-F1
#
_cell.length_a   1.000
_cell.length_b   1.000
_cell.length_c   1.000
_cell.angle_alpha   90.00
_cell.angle_beta   90.00
_cell.angle_gamma   90.00
#
_symmetry.space_group_name_H-M   'P 1'
#
loop_
_entity.id
_entity.type
_entity.pdbx_description
1 polymer ?
#
loop_
_entity_poly.entity_id
_entity_poly.type
_entity_poly.pdbx_seq_one_letter_code
_entity_poly.pdbx_strand_id
1 'polypeptide(L)'
;MRLRPHSKDESKALNPEPAPEKKPFVINYDADGVRIGDDGYPMTPTRTRMHRLFNFAFIWGIICALGCFGCIVASYFQGQEYHGFELVTSGGNMYNGYSVANLFRYEALVLLFTAIMGPVISIQGFRWFYDKRSVSFTAILMGVLAVVSLVYEIVIIEVVGAFDPASLLTLIILALIVFNMLSVTKEHPTLKKAKIASTVVKK
;
A
#
# COMPACT_ATOMS: atom_id res chain seq x y z
N MET A 1 -25.79 33.27 -47.81
CA MET A 1 -24.95 32.21 -47.22
C MET A 1 -24.55 32.65 -45.81
N ARG A 2 -25.15 32.08 -44.76
CA ARG A 2 -24.71 32.35 -43.36
C ARG A 2 -23.51 31.46 -43.06
N LEU A 3 -22.35 32.06 -42.86
CA LEU A 3 -21.18 31.38 -42.30
C LEU A 3 -21.52 30.93 -40.88
N ARG A 4 -21.47 29.62 -40.62
CA ARG A 4 -21.63 29.08 -39.27
C ARG A 4 -20.42 29.50 -38.44
N PRO A 5 -20.59 29.93 -37.19
CA PRO A 5 -19.45 30.20 -36.32
C PRO A 5 -18.71 28.90 -36.04
N HIS A 6 -17.41 28.86 -36.33
CA HIS A 6 -16.53 27.76 -35.92
C HIS A 6 -16.67 27.56 -34.41
N SER A 7 -16.99 26.33 -34.02
CA SER A 7 -17.03 25.95 -32.61
C SER A 7 -15.62 26.06 -32.03
N LYS A 8 -15.49 26.56 -30.80
CA LYS A 8 -14.20 26.64 -30.09
C LYS A 8 -13.50 25.28 -29.98
N ASP A 9 -14.25 24.18 -30.11
CA ASP A 9 -13.71 22.82 -30.04
C ASP A 9 -12.86 22.46 -31.26
N GLU A 10 -13.17 22.97 -32.45
CA GLU A 10 -12.36 22.71 -33.65
C GLU A 10 -11.00 23.42 -33.62
N SER A 11 -10.90 24.58 -32.94
CA SER A 11 -9.63 25.29 -32.77
C SER A 11 -8.62 24.59 -31.85
N LYS A 12 -9.10 23.73 -30.93
CA LYS A 12 -8.23 22.91 -30.06
C LYS A 12 -7.70 21.65 -30.75
N ALA A 13 -8.39 21.18 -31.79
CA ALA A 13 -7.92 20.03 -32.58
C ALA A 13 -6.79 20.40 -33.55
N LEU A 14 -6.71 21.66 -34.00
CA LEU A 14 -5.70 22.17 -34.92
C LEU A 14 -4.38 22.57 -34.24
N ASN A 15 -4.40 22.87 -32.94
CA ASN A 15 -3.22 23.14 -32.13
C ASN A 15 -3.28 22.26 -30.88
N PRO A 16 -2.77 21.02 -30.93
CA PRO A 16 -2.65 20.22 -29.71
C PRO A 16 -1.76 20.98 -28.72
N GLU A 17 -2.28 21.25 -27.53
CA GLU A 17 -1.44 21.73 -26.43
C GLU A 17 -0.28 20.76 -26.26
N PRO A 18 0.98 21.25 -26.18
CA PRO A 18 2.13 20.38 -26.00
C PRO A 18 1.90 19.52 -24.76
N ALA A 19 2.05 18.20 -24.93
CA ALA A 19 1.89 17.24 -23.84
C ALA A 19 2.68 17.77 -22.62
N PRO A 20 2.09 17.81 -21.42
CA PRO A 20 2.75 18.38 -20.26
C PRO A 20 4.08 17.67 -20.07
N GLU A 21 5.18 18.41 -20.30
CA GLU A 21 6.53 17.90 -20.12
C GLU A 21 6.60 17.27 -18.74
N LYS A 22 6.99 15.99 -18.67
CA LYS A 22 7.19 15.29 -17.40
C LYS A 22 8.08 16.17 -16.54
N LYS A 23 7.52 16.74 -15.47
CA LYS A 23 8.29 17.55 -14.53
C LYS A 23 9.52 16.73 -14.12
N PRO A 24 10.74 17.21 -14.36
CA PRO A 24 11.94 16.47 -14.01
C PRO A 24 11.91 16.10 -12.53
N PHE A 25 12.48 14.94 -12.17
CA PHE A 25 12.59 14.57 -10.76
C PHE A 25 13.64 15.46 -10.10
N VAL A 26 13.17 16.50 -9.42
CA VAL A 26 14.01 17.47 -8.72
C VAL A 26 14.25 17.01 -7.29
N ILE A 27 15.50 16.79 -6.90
CA ILE A 27 15.89 16.51 -5.52
C ILE A 27 16.65 17.72 -4.98
N ASN A 28 16.11 18.34 -3.94
CA ASN A 28 16.74 19.47 -3.27
C ASN A 28 17.63 19.01 -2.12
N TYR A 29 18.75 19.69 -1.93
CA TYR A 29 19.69 19.48 -0.85
C TYR A 29 19.97 20.79 -0.11
N ASP A 30 20.18 20.68 1.20
CA ASP A 30 20.65 21.78 2.04
C ASP A 30 22.14 22.04 1.82
N ALA A 31 22.69 23.12 2.39
CA ALA A 31 24.09 23.52 2.31
C ALA A 31 25.05 22.43 2.80
N ASP A 32 24.60 21.60 3.73
CA ASP A 32 25.34 20.47 4.29
C ASP A 32 25.18 19.17 3.48
N GLY A 33 24.53 19.23 2.31
CA GLY A 33 24.30 18.06 1.44
C GLY A 33 23.19 17.12 1.92
N VAL A 34 22.35 17.55 2.87
CA VAL A 34 21.22 16.76 3.39
C VAL A 34 20.03 16.87 2.43
N ARG A 35 19.44 15.74 2.03
CA ARG A 35 18.24 15.72 1.18
C ARG A 35 17.08 16.42 1.87
N ILE A 36 16.40 17.30 1.16
CA ILE A 36 15.19 17.99 1.62
C ILE A 36 13.97 17.16 1.18
N GLY A 37 13.03 16.92 2.09
CA GLY A 37 11.76 16.27 1.80
C GLY A 37 10.79 17.18 1.05
N ASP A 38 9.70 16.62 0.53
CA ASP A 38 8.71 17.36 -0.28
C ASP A 38 7.98 18.46 0.53
N ASP A 39 8.05 18.40 1.86
CA ASP A 39 7.54 19.38 2.82
C ASP A 39 8.54 20.52 3.14
N GLY A 40 9.75 20.48 2.59
CA GLY A 40 10.80 21.48 2.80
C GLY A 40 11.63 21.29 4.08
N TYR A 41 11.44 20.18 4.80
CA TYR A 41 12.23 19.85 5.99
C TYR A 41 13.37 18.89 5.64
N PRO A 42 14.51 18.92 6.36
CA PRO A 42 15.62 18.01 6.13
C PRO A 42 15.22 16.56 6.40
N MET A 43 15.61 15.66 5.51
CA MET A 43 15.30 14.23 5.58
C MET A 43 16.26 13.54 6.55
N THR A 44 15.93 13.57 7.85
CA THR A 44 16.71 12.91 8.89
C THR A 44 16.63 11.37 8.79
N PRO A 45 17.47 10.61 9.53
CA PRO A 45 17.42 9.15 9.49
C PRO A 45 16.05 8.58 9.86
N THR A 46 15.36 9.16 10.84
CA THR A 46 14.00 8.76 11.25
C THR A 46 13.00 9.01 10.14
N ARG A 47 13.03 10.20 9.54
CA ARG A 47 12.15 10.58 8.42
C ARG A 47 12.42 9.71 7.18
N THR A 48 13.67 9.36 6.93
CA THR A 48 14.08 8.44 5.86
C THR A 48 13.53 7.03 6.10
N ARG A 49 13.66 6.50 7.32
CA ARG A 49 13.08 5.19 7.69
C ARG A 49 11.57 5.19 7.49
N MET A 50 10.89 6.26 7.90
CA MET A 50 9.44 6.36 7.75
C MET A 50 9.00 6.33 6.28
N HIS A 51 9.65 7.12 5.43
CA HIS A 51 9.37 7.11 4.00
C HIS A 51 9.59 5.72 3.39
N ARG A 52 10.67 5.02 3.80
CA ARG A 52 10.94 3.65 3.35
C ARG A 52 9.89 2.66 3.84
N LEU A 53 9.38 2.81 5.07
CA LEU A 53 8.32 1.96 5.62
C LEU A 53 7.01 2.12 4.86
N PHE A 54 6.62 3.33 4.48
CA PHE A 54 5.44 3.53 3.63
C PHE A 54 5.61 2.92 2.24
N ASN A 55 6.80 3.07 1.62
CA ASN A 55 7.09 2.37 0.36
C ASN A 55 7.08 0.86 0.53
N PHE A 56 7.60 0.34 1.64
CA PHE A 56 7.58 -1.08 1.94
C PHE A 56 6.16 -1.60 2.12
N ALA A 57 5.28 -0.88 2.83
CA ALA A 57 3.87 -1.24 2.96
C ALA A 57 3.14 -1.27 1.60
N PHE A 58 3.48 -0.36 0.69
CA PHE A 58 2.98 -0.37 -0.68
C PHE A 58 3.44 -1.61 -1.45
N ILE A 59 4.74 -1.91 -1.42
CA ILE A 59 5.32 -3.09 -2.09
C ILE A 59 4.77 -4.38 -1.48
N TRP A 60 4.62 -4.43 -0.15
CA TRP A 60 4.03 -5.57 0.54
C TRP A 60 2.60 -5.83 0.06
N GLY A 61 1.80 -4.79 -0.13
CA GLY A 61 0.47 -4.92 -0.74
C GLY A 61 0.50 -5.56 -2.13
N ILE A 62 1.48 -5.23 -2.96
CA ILE A 62 1.66 -5.88 -4.28
C ILE A 62 2.03 -7.36 -4.12
N ILE A 63 2.92 -7.67 -3.18
CA ILE A 63 3.30 -9.06 -2.87
C ILE A 63 2.07 -9.86 -2.41
N CYS A 64 1.22 -9.30 -1.54
CA CYS A 64 -0.04 -9.91 -1.13
C CYS A 64 -1.00 -10.10 -2.31
N ALA A 65 -1.06 -9.17 -3.27
CA ALA A 65 -1.89 -9.33 -4.47
C ALA A 65 -1.45 -10.54 -5.31
N LEU A 66 -0.14 -10.71 -5.48
CA LEU A 66 0.43 -11.87 -6.18
C LEU A 66 0.20 -13.17 -5.40
N GLY A 67 0.36 -13.12 -4.07
CA GLY A 67 0.06 -14.24 -3.17
C GLY A 67 -1.41 -14.66 -3.27
N CYS A 68 -2.34 -13.70 -3.24
CA CYS A 68 -3.77 -13.93 -3.41
C CYS A 68 -4.06 -14.67 -4.72
N PHE A 69 -3.51 -14.20 -5.85
CA PHE A 69 -3.66 -14.89 -7.12
C PHE A 69 -3.09 -16.32 -7.06
N GLY A 70 -1.93 -16.50 -6.44
CA GLY A 70 -1.33 -17.82 -6.20
C GLY A 70 -2.25 -18.76 -5.40
N CYS A 71 -2.84 -18.27 -4.30
CA CYS A 71 -3.77 -19.02 -3.47
C CYS A 71 -5.05 -19.41 -4.24
N ILE A 72 -5.61 -18.49 -5.03
CA ILE A 72 -6.79 -18.78 -5.88
C ILE A 72 -6.45 -19.92 -6.84
N VAL A 73 -5.34 -19.81 -7.58
CA VAL A 73 -4.90 -20.84 -8.52
C VAL A 73 -4.65 -22.17 -7.79
N ALA A 74 -3.93 -22.15 -6.68
CA ALA A 74 -3.65 -23.33 -5.87
C ALA A 74 -4.92 -24.02 -5.36
N SER A 75 -5.98 -23.26 -5.08
CA SER A 75 -7.27 -23.82 -4.64
C SER A 75 -7.94 -24.69 -5.71
N TYR A 76 -7.79 -24.34 -6.99
CA TYR A 76 -8.35 -25.14 -8.10
C TYR A 76 -7.61 -26.47 -8.29
N PHE A 77 -6.31 -26.52 -7.95
CA PHE A 77 -5.49 -27.72 -8.09
C PHE A 77 -5.61 -28.70 -6.90
N GLN A 78 -6.53 -28.49 -5.95
CA GLN A 78 -6.72 -29.39 -4.81
C GLN A 78 -7.59 -30.62 -5.09
N GLY A 79 -8.02 -30.82 -6.34
CA GLY A 79 -8.79 -32.00 -6.75
C GLY A 79 -10.22 -32.03 -6.18
N GLN A 80 -10.83 -30.86 -5.97
CA GLN A 80 -12.24 -30.78 -5.56
C GLN A 80 -13.17 -31.05 -6.74
N GLU A 81 -14.22 -31.83 -6.51
CA GLU A 81 -15.30 -32.01 -7.46
C GLU A 81 -16.36 -30.92 -7.25
N TYR A 82 -16.72 -30.24 -8.34
CA TYR A 82 -17.77 -29.21 -8.34
C TYR A 82 -19.06 -29.85 -8.84
N HIS A 83 -20.05 -29.98 -7.95
CA HIS A 83 -21.34 -30.53 -8.32
C HIS A 83 -22.27 -29.44 -8.87
N GLY A 84 -22.33 -29.30 -10.20
CA GLY A 84 -23.29 -28.44 -10.89
C GLY A 84 -23.13 -26.94 -10.58
N PHE A 85 -24.25 -26.24 -10.37
CA PHE A 85 -24.30 -24.83 -9.96
C PHE A 85 -24.34 -24.64 -8.44
N GLU A 86 -24.30 -25.72 -7.66
CA GLU A 86 -24.23 -25.63 -6.21
C GLU A 86 -22.80 -25.30 -5.82
N LEU A 87 -22.61 -24.31 -4.94
CA LEU A 87 -21.30 -23.96 -4.37
C LEU A 87 -20.79 -25.00 -3.35
N VAL A 88 -21.25 -26.25 -3.46
CA VAL A 88 -20.88 -27.36 -2.60
C VAL A 88 -19.81 -28.18 -3.32
N THR A 89 -18.57 -28.07 -2.83
CA THR A 89 -17.44 -28.85 -3.31
C THR A 89 -17.25 -30.09 -2.45
N SER A 90 -17.14 -31.26 -3.06
CA SER A 90 -16.86 -32.52 -2.36
C SER A 90 -15.46 -33.05 -2.71
N GLY A 91 -14.88 -33.84 -1.80
CA GLY A 91 -13.54 -34.41 -1.98
C GLY A 91 -12.39 -33.40 -1.93
N GLY A 92 -11.24 -33.81 -2.47
CA GLY A 92 -10.01 -33.02 -2.49
C GLY A 92 -9.13 -33.16 -1.24
N ASN A 93 -7.99 -32.46 -1.26
CA ASN A 93 -6.98 -32.55 -0.21
C ASN A 93 -7.47 -31.96 1.13
N MET A 94 -7.11 -32.61 2.24
CA MET A 94 -7.48 -32.20 3.58
C MET A 94 -6.25 -32.02 4.47
N TYR A 95 -6.30 -30.99 5.32
CA TYR A 95 -5.30 -30.71 6.34
C TYR A 95 -5.99 -30.55 7.68
N ASN A 96 -5.61 -31.38 8.67
CA ASN A 96 -6.23 -31.41 10.00
C ASN A 96 -7.77 -31.46 9.97
N GLY A 97 -8.35 -32.16 9.00
CA GLY A 97 -9.82 -32.28 8.82
C GLY A 97 -10.48 -31.13 8.06
N TYR A 98 -9.73 -30.10 7.64
CA TYR A 98 -10.23 -28.99 6.85
C TYR A 98 -9.83 -29.12 5.39
N SER A 99 -10.71 -28.68 4.48
CA SER A 99 -10.41 -28.69 3.04
C SER A 99 -9.33 -27.65 2.71
N VAL A 100 -8.21 -28.11 2.13
CA VAL A 100 -7.07 -27.25 1.75
C VAL A 100 -7.47 -26.20 0.73
N ALA A 101 -8.38 -26.53 -0.19
CA ALA A 101 -8.92 -25.57 -1.14
C ALA A 101 -9.67 -24.41 -0.46
N ASN A 102 -10.45 -24.70 0.58
CA ASN A 102 -11.12 -23.66 1.34
C ASN A 102 -10.12 -22.82 2.14
N LEU A 103 -9.08 -23.44 2.72
CA LEU A 103 -8.01 -22.70 3.39
C LEU A 103 -7.33 -21.72 2.44
N PHE A 104 -6.99 -22.14 1.22
CA PHE A 104 -6.43 -21.23 0.21
C PHE A 104 -7.40 -20.11 -0.19
N ARG A 105 -8.71 -20.36 -0.23
CA ARG A 105 -9.70 -19.31 -0.52
C ARG A 105 -9.79 -18.30 0.61
N TYR A 106 -9.80 -18.75 1.87
CA TYR A 106 -9.78 -17.85 3.03
C TYR A 106 -8.49 -17.02 3.08
N GLU A 107 -7.35 -17.65 2.81
CA GLU A 107 -6.06 -16.98 2.69
C GLU A 107 -6.09 -15.91 1.59
N ALA A 108 -6.63 -16.25 0.41
CA ALA A 108 -6.75 -15.31 -0.70
C ALA A 108 -7.60 -14.08 -0.33
N LEU A 109 -8.66 -14.23 0.47
CA LEU A 109 -9.48 -13.12 0.92
C LEU A 109 -8.70 -12.16 1.85
N VAL A 110 -7.92 -12.71 2.78
CA VAL A 110 -7.09 -11.92 3.71
C VAL A 110 -5.95 -11.21 2.96
N LEU A 111 -5.30 -11.92 2.04
CA LEU A 111 -4.26 -11.36 1.18
C LEU A 111 -4.81 -10.27 0.26
N LEU A 112 -6.01 -10.45 -0.31
CA LEU A 112 -6.68 -9.42 -1.10
C LEU A 112 -6.99 -8.18 -0.27
N PHE A 113 -7.51 -8.37 0.94
CA PHE A 113 -7.78 -7.26 1.86
C PHE A 113 -6.50 -6.49 2.19
N THR A 114 -5.42 -7.21 2.50
CA THR A 114 -4.09 -6.62 2.76
C THR A 114 -3.53 -5.90 1.53
N ALA A 115 -3.71 -6.47 0.34
CA ALA A 115 -3.27 -5.91 -0.93
C ALA A 115 -3.94 -4.58 -1.27
N ILE A 116 -5.20 -4.39 -0.86
CA ILE A 116 -5.92 -3.12 -1.02
C ILE A 116 -5.51 -2.15 0.09
N MET A 117 -5.49 -2.61 1.34
CA MET A 117 -5.24 -1.75 2.50
C MET A 117 -3.80 -1.22 2.54
N GLY A 118 -2.79 -2.01 2.15
CA GLY A 118 -1.38 -1.61 2.17
C GLY A 118 -1.09 -0.34 1.36
N PRO A 119 -1.44 -0.28 0.06
CA PRO A 119 -1.30 0.92 -0.76
C PRO A 119 -2.11 2.10 -0.23
N VAL A 120 -3.34 1.87 0.24
CA VAL A 120 -4.17 2.94 0.81
C VAL A 120 -3.52 3.53 2.06
N ILE A 121 -3.03 2.69 2.99
CA ILE A 121 -2.30 3.13 4.19
C ILE A 121 -1.02 3.87 3.79
N SER A 122 -0.28 3.40 2.78
CA SER A 122 0.92 4.07 2.28
C SER A 122 0.62 5.48 1.76
N ILE A 123 -0.38 5.63 0.89
CA ILE A 123 -0.78 6.93 0.32
C ILE A 123 -1.28 7.86 1.44
N GLN A 124 -2.14 7.38 2.32
CA GLN A 124 -2.66 8.19 3.43
C GLN A 124 -1.56 8.52 4.45
N GLY A 125 -0.60 7.63 4.65
CA GLY A 125 0.60 7.83 5.45
C GLY A 125 1.48 8.95 4.89
N PHE A 126 1.69 8.99 3.56
CA PHE A 126 2.42 10.08 2.92
C PHE A 126 1.70 11.43 3.05
N ARG A 127 0.37 11.46 2.98
CA ARG A 127 -0.40 12.70 3.20
C ARG A 127 -0.31 13.19 4.64
N TRP A 128 -0.26 12.30 5.62
CA TRP A 128 0.04 12.67 7.00
C TRP A 128 1.47 13.21 7.11
N PHE A 129 2.43 12.51 6.50
CA PHE A 129 3.86 12.78 6.63
C PHE A 129 4.33 14.07 5.95
N TYR A 130 3.79 14.40 4.77
CA TYR A 130 4.20 15.58 4.00
C TYR A 130 3.16 16.71 4.00
N ASP A 131 1.87 16.39 3.86
CA ASP A 131 0.81 17.40 3.75
C ASP A 131 0.25 17.83 5.12
N LYS A 132 0.82 17.32 6.23
CA LYS A 132 0.38 17.60 7.61
C LYS A 132 -1.10 17.29 7.86
N ARG A 133 -1.68 16.34 7.14
CA ARG A 133 -3.06 15.90 7.37
C ARG A 133 -3.20 15.16 8.71
N SER A 134 -4.42 15.12 9.23
CA SER A 134 -4.73 14.40 10.47
C SER A 134 -4.39 12.90 10.37
N VAL A 135 -3.81 12.35 11.43
CA VAL A 135 -3.45 10.92 11.52
C VAL A 135 -4.66 9.99 11.67
N SER A 136 -5.80 10.50 12.15
CA SER A 136 -6.93 9.70 12.61
C SER A 136 -7.44 8.70 11.57
N PHE A 137 -7.58 9.12 10.31
CA PHE A 137 -8.04 8.24 9.24
C PHE A 137 -7.03 7.13 8.94
N THR A 138 -5.74 7.46 8.86
CA THR A 138 -4.67 6.47 8.66
C THR A 138 -4.62 5.48 9.82
N ALA A 139 -4.78 5.96 11.06
CA ALA A 139 -4.80 5.13 12.25
C ALA A 139 -5.99 4.15 12.26
N ILE A 140 -7.18 4.60 11.83
CA ILE A 140 -8.36 3.71 11.69
C ILE A 140 -8.07 2.60 10.67
N LEU A 141 -7.55 2.95 9.48
CA LEU A 141 -7.22 1.97 8.45
C LEU A 141 -6.19 0.94 8.94
N MET A 142 -5.14 1.41 9.61
CA MET A 142 -4.14 0.54 10.21
C MET A 142 -4.73 -0.35 11.30
N GLY A 143 -5.62 0.19 12.14
CA GLY A 143 -6.29 -0.55 13.20
C GLY A 143 -7.20 -1.66 12.65
N VAL A 144 -7.98 -1.36 11.60
CA VAL A 144 -8.82 -2.37 10.94
C VAL A 144 -7.97 -3.48 10.34
N LEU A 145 -6.89 -3.13 9.61
CA LEU A 145 -5.98 -4.13 9.05
C LEU A 145 -5.32 -5.00 10.13
N ALA A 146 -4.86 -4.37 11.22
CA ALA A 146 -4.28 -5.10 12.34
C ALA A 146 -5.28 -6.07 13.00
N VAL A 147 -6.53 -5.65 13.21
CA VAL A 147 -7.56 -6.52 13.80
C VAL A 147 -7.87 -7.71 12.89
N VAL A 148 -8.04 -7.49 11.58
CA VAL A 148 -8.30 -8.57 10.63
C VAL A 148 -7.15 -9.58 10.60
N SER A 149 -5.90 -9.09 10.47
CA SER A 149 -4.72 -9.98 10.47
C SER A 149 -4.57 -10.73 11.78
N LEU A 150 -4.80 -10.09 12.93
CA LEU A 150 -4.69 -10.73 14.24
C LEU A 150 -5.76 -11.79 14.45
N VAL A 151 -7.02 -11.48 14.14
CA VAL A 151 -8.14 -12.43 14.28
C VAL A 151 -7.92 -13.63 13.36
N TYR A 152 -7.49 -13.40 12.13
CA TYR A 152 -7.21 -14.48 11.19
C TYR A 152 -6.05 -15.38 11.68
N GLU A 153 -4.95 -14.80 12.15
CA GLU A 153 -3.82 -15.54 12.72
C GLU A 153 -4.24 -16.41 13.90
N ILE A 154 -5.05 -15.87 14.83
CA ILE A 154 -5.54 -16.62 15.98
C ILE A 154 -6.45 -17.77 15.51
N VAL A 155 -7.35 -17.51 14.57
CA VAL A 155 -8.28 -18.53 14.06
C VAL A 155 -7.53 -19.65 13.34
N ILE A 156 -6.56 -19.34 12.48
CA ILE A 156 -5.83 -20.38 11.73
C ILE A 156 -4.99 -21.27 12.67
N ILE A 157 -4.41 -20.69 13.73
CA ILE A 157 -3.66 -21.44 14.74
C ILE A 157 -4.58 -22.32 15.57
N GLU A 158 -5.64 -21.76 16.15
CA GLU A 158 -6.49 -22.49 17.11
C GLU A 158 -7.42 -23.51 16.44
N VAL A 159 -7.94 -23.19 15.25
CA VAL A 159 -8.96 -24.01 14.57
C VAL A 159 -8.31 -25.02 13.62
N VAL A 160 -7.31 -24.60 12.86
CA VAL A 160 -6.67 -25.42 11.80
C VAL A 160 -5.33 -26.00 12.25
N GLY A 161 -4.68 -25.42 13.27
CA GLY A 161 -3.34 -25.83 13.70
C GLY A 161 -2.25 -25.42 12.72
N ALA A 162 -2.50 -24.39 11.90
CA ALA A 162 -1.56 -23.85 10.92
C ALA A 162 -1.15 -22.42 11.28
N PHE A 163 -0.11 -21.91 10.63
CA PHE A 163 0.45 -20.58 10.86
C PHE A 163 0.38 -19.75 9.59
N ASP A 164 -0.03 -18.49 9.67
CA ASP A 164 -0.06 -17.57 8.53
C ASP A 164 1.08 -16.53 8.57
N PRO A 165 2.18 -16.76 7.83
CA PRO A 165 3.28 -15.80 7.80
C PRO A 165 2.89 -14.43 7.24
N ALA A 166 1.86 -14.32 6.39
CA ALA A 166 1.48 -13.06 5.77
C ALA A 166 0.78 -12.13 6.75
N SER A 167 -0.15 -12.65 7.56
CA SER A 167 -0.81 -11.88 8.63
C SER A 167 0.19 -11.46 9.70
N LEU A 168 1.07 -12.36 10.16
CA LEU A 168 2.11 -11.98 11.12
C LEU A 168 3.02 -10.87 10.59
N LEU A 169 3.51 -10.99 9.35
CA LEU A 169 4.38 -9.96 8.78
C LEU A 169 3.64 -8.63 8.63
N THR A 170 2.36 -8.66 8.26
CA THR A 170 1.53 -7.46 8.19
C THR A 170 1.43 -6.76 9.55
N LEU A 171 1.23 -7.51 10.64
CA LEU A 171 1.22 -6.97 12.00
C LEU A 171 2.56 -6.33 12.37
N ILE A 172 3.68 -6.97 12.04
CA ILE A 172 5.03 -6.44 12.29
C ILE A 172 5.23 -5.11 11.53
N ILE A 173 4.85 -5.05 10.25
CA ILE A 173 4.96 -3.83 9.44
C ILE A 173 4.15 -2.70 10.06
N LEU A 174 2.90 -2.96 10.45
CA LEU A 174 2.04 -1.97 11.07
C LEU A 174 2.61 -1.46 12.40
N ALA A 175 3.13 -2.36 13.23
CA ALA A 175 3.79 -1.99 14.48
C ALA A 175 5.00 -1.07 14.21
N LEU A 176 5.86 -1.43 13.26
CA LEU A 176 7.02 -0.61 12.87
C LEU A 176 6.60 0.78 12.36
N ILE A 177 5.50 0.87 11.60
CA ILE A 177 4.94 2.15 11.16
C ILE A 177 4.54 2.97 12.39
N VAL A 178 3.73 2.43 13.31
CA VAL A 178 3.29 3.16 14.52
C VAL A 178 4.49 3.67 15.33
N PHE A 179 5.48 2.82 15.60
CA PHE A 179 6.67 3.22 16.36
C PHE A 179 7.45 4.34 15.67
N ASN A 180 7.57 4.29 14.33
CA ASN A 180 8.22 5.37 13.58
C ASN A 180 7.35 6.63 13.50
N MET A 181 6.00 6.53 13.47
CA MET A 181 5.11 7.70 13.54
C MET A 181 5.35 8.47 14.84
N LEU A 182 5.44 7.76 15.96
CA LEU A 182 5.71 8.36 17.27
C LEU A 182 7.08 9.05 17.29
N SER A 183 8.09 8.41 16.70
CA SER A 183 9.45 8.97 16.63
C SER A 183 9.51 10.24 15.78
N VAL A 184 8.89 10.22 14.58
CA VAL A 184 8.77 11.39 13.71
C VAL A 184 8.01 12.53 14.38
N THR A 185 6.92 12.22 15.10
CA THR A 185 6.11 13.24 15.79
C THR A 185 6.89 13.93 16.90
N LYS A 186 7.78 13.20 17.60
CA LYS A 186 8.68 13.78 18.62
C LYS A 186 9.79 14.63 18.00
N GLU A 187 10.28 14.25 16.82
CA GLU A 187 11.37 14.95 16.14
C GLU A 187 10.90 16.18 15.35
N HIS A 188 9.71 16.15 14.76
CA HIS A 188 9.23 17.22 13.88
C HIS A 188 9.27 18.64 14.51
N PRO A 189 8.93 18.87 15.80
CA PRO A 189 9.03 20.19 16.43
C PRO A 189 10.44 20.78 16.50
N THR A 190 11.48 19.94 16.47
CA THR A 190 12.88 20.39 16.56
C THR A 190 13.45 20.76 15.19
N LEU A 191 12.77 20.38 14.10
CA LEU A 191 13.23 20.61 12.74
C LEU A 191 12.88 22.02 12.25
N LYS A 192 13.86 22.68 11.65
CA LYS A 192 13.67 23.94 10.91
C LYS A 192 13.61 23.64 9.41
N LYS A 193 12.90 24.48 8.65
CA LYS A 193 12.90 24.39 7.19
C LYS A 193 14.32 24.63 6.66
N ALA A 194 14.79 23.72 5.83
CA ALA A 194 16.11 23.80 5.21
C ALA A 194 16.10 24.87 4.11
N LYS A 195 17.22 25.59 3.94
CA LYS A 195 17.40 26.45 2.76
C LYS A 195 17.90 25.59 1.61
N ILE A 196 17.32 25.75 0.42
CA ILE A 196 17.77 25.00 -0.75
C ILE A 196 19.11 25.59 -1.19
N ALA A 197 20.18 24.80 -1.09
CA ALA A 197 21.52 25.20 -1.50
C ALA A 197 21.91 24.58 -2.85
N SER A 198 21.47 23.34 -3.12
CA SER A 198 21.69 22.71 -4.41
C SER A 198 20.49 21.87 -4.83
N THR A 199 20.31 21.77 -6.14
CA THR A 199 19.17 21.08 -6.76
C THR A 199 19.70 20.12 -7.82
N VAL A 200 19.45 18.83 -7.64
CA VAL A 200 19.83 17.80 -8.60
C VAL A 200 18.59 17.42 -9.39
N VAL A 201 18.61 17.69 -10.69
CA VAL A 201 17.59 17.24 -11.64
C VAL A 201 17.98 15.86 -12.14
N LYS A 202 17.24 14.82 -11.73
CA LYS A 202 17.37 13.50 -12.34
C LYS A 202 16.47 13.44 -13.58
N LYS A 203 17.10 13.22 -14.74
CA LYS A 203 16.43 12.88 -16.00
C LYS A 203 15.97 11.42 -15.97
#